data_AF-A0A0S2LNN8-F1
#
_entry.id   AF-A0A0S2LNN8-F1
#
_cell.length_a   1.000
_cell.length_b   1.000
_cell.length_c   1.000
_cell.angle_alpha   90.00
_cell.angle_beta   90.00
_cell.angle_gamma   90.00
#
_symmetry.space_group_name_H-M   'P 1'
#
loop_
_entity.id
_entity.type
_entity.pdbx_description
1 polymer ?
#
loop_
_entity_poly.entity_id
_entity_poly.type
_entity_poly.pdbx_seq_one_letter_code
_entity_poly.pdbx_strand_id
1 'polypeptide(L)'
;MILFTVAEAEGFGINTNILETNVINLAAVLFVVVNFAGQNLTALLAERKRTIVNNLSEATLRAEQAAQNLNEKRAQFELAKQKATQIREEGLTRVQAELNNCNAEHEARLARLNDFKQETVNFYQQKAYKQAYTYALNKIMLSVKERLTKGLTEKTHMDLNSYYVARFSEVRGGN
;
A
#
# COMPACT_ATOMS: atom_id res chain seq x y z
N MET A 1 -131.30 52.37 1.64
CA MET A 1 -131.78 51.14 0.98
C MET A 1 -130.73 50.71 -0.03
N ILE A 2 -130.54 49.40 -0.14
CA ILE A 2 -129.74 48.63 -1.11
C ILE A 2 -128.30 48.28 -0.68
N LEU A 3 -128.12 46.96 -0.50
CA LEU A 3 -126.95 46.13 -0.21
C LEU A 3 -126.01 45.94 -1.42
N PHE A 4 -124.78 45.45 -1.19
CA PHE A 4 -124.10 44.31 -1.89
C PHE A 4 -122.70 44.06 -1.25
N THR A 5 -122.53 43.08 -0.36
CA THR A 5 -121.90 41.73 -0.49
C THR A 5 -120.40 41.62 -0.86
N VAL A 6 -119.64 41.12 0.13
CA VAL A 6 -118.60 40.06 0.15
C VAL A 6 -117.37 40.14 -0.78
N ALA A 7 -116.19 40.15 -0.15
CA ALA A 7 -115.05 39.31 -0.52
C ALA A 7 -114.18 39.08 0.73
N GLU A 8 -114.44 38.00 1.47
CA GLU A 8 -113.44 37.45 2.39
C GLU A 8 -112.33 36.83 1.53
N ALA A 9 -111.15 37.44 1.55
CA ALA A 9 -109.96 36.81 1.01
C ALA A 9 -109.57 35.69 1.97
N GLU A 10 -109.87 34.44 1.57
CA GLU A 10 -109.33 33.24 2.19
C GLU A 10 -107.80 33.35 2.20
N GLY A 11 -107.25 33.71 3.36
CA GLY A 11 -105.83 33.69 3.61
C GLY A 11 -105.31 32.27 3.48
N PHE A 12 -104.37 32.05 2.56
CA PHE A 12 -103.63 30.81 2.43
C PHE A 12 -102.82 30.56 3.72
N GLY A 13 -103.41 29.86 4.67
CA GLY A 13 -102.77 29.48 5.92
C GLY A 13 -101.81 28.32 5.70
N ILE A 14 -100.55 28.62 5.38
CA ILE A 14 -99.47 27.63 5.44
C ILE A 14 -99.27 27.25 6.91
N ASN A 15 -99.47 25.97 7.26
CA ASN A 15 -99.30 25.50 8.63
C ASN A 15 -97.79 25.41 8.96
N THR A 16 -97.20 26.55 9.35
CA THR A 16 -95.76 26.66 9.68
C THR A 16 -95.36 25.85 10.90
N ASN A 17 -96.30 25.39 11.73
CA ASN A 17 -96.02 24.65 12.97
C ASN A 17 -95.18 23.38 12.73
N ILE A 18 -95.40 22.68 11.60
CA ILE A 18 -94.66 21.46 11.24
C ILE A 18 -93.27 21.79 10.69
N LEU A 19 -93.10 22.90 9.98
CA LEU A 19 -91.81 23.33 9.45
C LEU A 19 -90.96 24.03 10.52
N GLU A 20 -91.55 24.93 11.29
CA GLU A 20 -90.87 25.73 12.31
C GLU A 20 -90.35 24.84 13.45
N THR A 21 -91.17 23.95 14.01
CA THR A 21 -90.76 23.10 15.14
C THR A 21 -89.70 22.05 14.72
N ASN A 22 -89.83 21.44 13.54
CA ASN A 22 -88.85 20.46 13.06
C ASN A 22 -87.55 21.11 12.57
N VAL A 23 -87.62 22.27 11.89
CA VAL A 23 -86.43 23.00 11.44
C VAL A 23 -85.67 23.56 12.63
N ILE A 24 -86.35 24.09 13.66
CA ILE A 24 -85.68 24.57 14.89
C ILE A 24 -84.98 23.41 15.61
N ASN A 25 -85.63 22.25 15.77
CA ASN A 25 -85.01 21.08 16.40
C ASN A 25 -83.80 20.56 15.57
N LEU A 26 -83.94 20.49 14.24
CA LEU A 26 -82.84 20.07 13.36
C LEU A 26 -81.68 21.07 13.39
N ALA A 27 -81.95 22.38 13.40
CA ALA A 27 -80.94 23.43 13.48
C ALA A 27 -80.17 23.37 14.82
N ALA A 28 -80.87 23.11 15.93
CA ALA A 28 -80.23 22.93 17.24
C ALA A 28 -79.31 21.69 17.27
N VAL A 29 -79.78 20.56 16.71
CA VAL A 29 -78.96 19.34 16.59
C VAL A 29 -77.75 19.58 15.66
N LEU A 30 -77.95 20.22 14.51
CA LEU A 30 -76.86 20.60 13.59
C LEU A 30 -75.84 21.50 14.27
N PHE A 31 -76.28 22.48 15.06
CA PHE A 31 -75.38 23.38 15.80
C PHE A 31 -74.50 22.61 16.80
N VAL A 32 -75.09 21.65 17.54
CA VAL A 32 -74.32 20.80 18.47
C VAL A 32 -73.35 19.89 17.72
N VAL A 33 -73.80 19.23 16.64
CA VAL A 33 -72.97 18.32 15.84
C VAL A 33 -71.81 19.05 15.16
N VAL A 34 -72.05 20.20 14.55
CA VAL A 34 -71.00 20.96 13.87
C VAL A 34 -69.97 21.49 14.87
N ASN A 35 -70.39 21.99 16.02
CA ASN A 35 -69.45 22.47 17.04
C ASN A 35 -68.63 21.32 17.66
N PHE A 36 -69.27 20.20 18.00
CA PHE A 36 -68.59 19.12 18.73
C PHE A 36 -67.84 18.14 17.81
N ALA A 37 -68.45 17.72 16.69
CA ALA A 37 -67.81 16.82 15.73
C ALA A 37 -66.87 17.57 14.78
N GLY A 38 -67.23 18.80 14.37
CA GLY A 38 -66.41 19.60 13.45
C GLY A 38 -65.07 20.01 14.04
N GLN A 39 -65.01 20.37 15.33
CA GLN A 39 -63.74 20.71 16.00
C GLN A 39 -62.79 19.50 16.09
N ASN A 40 -63.31 18.33 16.46
CA ASN A 40 -62.53 17.08 16.53
C ASN A 40 -62.01 16.65 15.16
N LEU A 41 -62.84 16.75 14.12
CA LEU A 41 -62.44 16.40 12.75
C LEU A 41 -61.38 17.38 12.22
N THR A 42 -61.54 18.68 12.49
CA THR A 42 -60.59 19.72 12.08
C THR A 42 -59.22 19.53 12.74
N ALA A 43 -59.20 19.21 14.04
CA ALA A 43 -57.96 18.90 14.76
C ALA A 43 -57.25 17.67 14.18
N LEU A 44 -58.00 16.60 13.87
CA LEU A 44 -57.44 15.39 13.26
C LEU A 44 -56.87 15.65 11.85
N LEU A 45 -57.59 16.43 11.03
CA LEU A 45 -57.14 16.83 9.69
C LEU A 45 -55.88 17.71 9.77
N ALA A 46 -55.82 18.65 10.71
CA ALA A 46 -54.64 19.49 10.95
C ALA A 46 -53.44 18.64 11.36
N GLU A 47 -53.62 17.67 12.27
CA GLU A 47 -52.57 16.77 12.72
C GLU A 47 -52.06 15.85 11.60
N ARG A 48 -52.97 15.31 10.78
CA ARG A 48 -52.60 14.52 9.60
C ARG A 48 -51.82 15.36 8.60
N LYS A 49 -52.26 16.59 8.32
CA LYS A 49 -51.55 17.52 7.44
C LYS A 49 -50.15 17.82 7.97
N ARG A 50 -50.03 18.14 9.25
CA ARG A 50 -48.74 18.38 9.92
C ARG A 50 -47.81 17.17 9.83
N THR A 51 -48.34 15.97 10.10
CA THR A 51 -47.58 14.72 10.02
C THR A 51 -47.06 14.46 8.60
N ILE A 52 -47.90 14.65 7.57
CA ILE A 52 -47.50 14.46 6.17
C ILE A 52 -46.41 15.46 5.78
N VAL A 53 -46.58 16.74 6.12
CA VAL A 53 -45.58 17.78 5.82
C VAL A 53 -44.26 17.48 6.53
N ASN A 54 -44.29 17.10 7.80
CA ASN A 54 -43.09 16.74 8.55
C ASN A 54 -42.40 15.52 7.96
N ASN A 55 -43.13 14.44 7.67
CA ASN A 55 -42.57 13.23 7.07
C ASN A 55 -41.96 13.52 5.69
N LEU A 56 -42.61 14.36 4.88
CA LEU A 56 -42.09 14.75 3.58
C LEU A 56 -40.80 15.57 3.74
N SER A 57 -40.80 16.56 4.63
CA SER A 57 -39.62 17.39 4.93
C SER A 57 -38.46 16.56 5.45
N GLU A 58 -38.74 15.58 6.30
CA GLU A 58 -37.72 14.69 6.84
C GLU A 58 -37.17 13.75 5.76
N ALA A 59 -38.05 13.20 4.92
CA ALA A 59 -37.63 12.38 3.78
C ALA A 59 -36.76 13.16 2.79
N THR A 60 -37.11 14.42 2.49
CA THR A 60 -36.28 15.28 1.63
C THR A 60 -34.92 15.57 2.24
N LEU A 61 -34.86 15.87 3.54
CA LEU A 61 -33.60 16.13 4.24
C LEU A 61 -32.71 14.87 4.24
N ARG A 62 -33.27 13.70 4.54
CA ARG A 62 -32.53 12.44 4.51
C ARG A 62 -32.02 12.11 3.09
N ALA A 63 -32.82 12.38 2.06
CA ALA A 63 -32.41 12.18 0.67
C ALA A 63 -31.26 13.10 0.28
N GLU A 64 -31.30 14.37 0.69
CA GLU A 64 -30.23 15.33 0.45
C GLU A 64 -28.95 14.93 1.18
N GLN A 65 -29.03 14.56 2.46
CA GLN A 65 -27.89 14.07 3.23
C GLN A 65 -27.28 12.80 2.62
N ALA A 66 -28.12 11.86 2.15
CA ALA A 66 -27.64 10.65 1.47
C ALA A 66 -26.92 10.99 0.15
N ALA A 67 -27.43 11.95 -0.62
CA ALA A 67 -26.80 12.42 -1.85
C ALA A 67 -25.45 13.10 -1.60
N GLN A 68 -25.37 13.95 -0.57
CA GLN A 68 -24.12 14.59 -0.14
C GLN A 68 -23.09 13.55 0.31
N ASN A 69 -23.48 12.63 1.19
CA ASN A 69 -22.61 11.54 1.64
C ASN A 69 -22.13 10.68 0.47
N LEU A 70 -23.01 10.36 -0.49
CA LEU A 70 -22.62 9.61 -1.68
C LEU A 70 -21.58 10.34 -2.52
N ASN A 71 -21.73 11.66 -2.68
CA ASN A 71 -20.77 12.47 -3.42
C ASN A 71 -19.40 12.51 -2.72
N GLU A 72 -19.38 12.72 -1.41
CA GLU A 72 -18.15 12.68 -0.61
C GLU A 72 -17.45 11.33 -0.71
N LYS A 73 -18.20 10.22 -0.59
CA LYS A 73 -17.63 8.87 -0.69
C LYS A 73 -17.12 8.56 -2.10
N ARG A 74 -17.78 9.06 -3.15
CA ARG A 74 -17.26 8.97 -4.52
C ARG A 74 -15.96 9.76 -4.69
N ALA A 75 -15.88 10.97 -4.17
CA ALA A 75 -14.64 11.76 -4.22
C ALA A 75 -13.49 11.07 -3.49
N GLN A 76 -13.75 10.52 -2.30
CA GLN A 76 -12.76 9.73 -1.54
C GLN A 76 -12.35 8.46 -2.30
N PHE A 77 -13.28 7.79 -2.96
CA PHE A 77 -13.00 6.60 -3.77
C PHE A 77 -12.10 6.91 -4.96
N GLU A 78 -12.39 7.99 -5.71
CA GLU A 78 -11.55 8.38 -6.85
C GLU A 78 -10.13 8.77 -6.41
N LEU A 79 -10.00 9.47 -5.28
CA LEU A 79 -8.69 9.79 -4.70
C LEU A 79 -7.94 8.53 -4.26
N ALA A 80 -8.61 7.58 -3.63
CA ALA A 80 -8.02 6.30 -3.24
C ALA A 80 -7.58 5.49 -4.47
N LYS A 81 -8.36 5.49 -5.55
CA LYS A 81 -8.04 4.83 -6.82
C LYS A 81 -6.82 5.44 -7.49
N GLN A 82 -6.73 6.77 -7.53
CA GLN A 82 -5.55 7.48 -8.05
C GLN A 82 -4.31 7.13 -7.23
N LYS A 83 -4.39 7.20 -5.90
CA LYS A 83 -3.28 6.84 -5.01
C LYS A 83 -2.85 5.38 -5.15
N ALA A 84 -3.80 4.46 -5.31
CA ALA A 84 -3.50 3.05 -5.56
C ALA A 84 -2.76 2.84 -6.89
N THR A 85 -3.13 3.60 -7.93
CA THR A 85 -2.45 3.57 -9.23
C THR A 85 -1.02 4.11 -9.12
N GLN A 86 -0.83 5.24 -8.43
CA GLN A 86 0.49 5.80 -8.15
C GLN A 86 1.37 4.82 -7.38
N ILE A 87 0.86 4.20 -6.31
CA ILE A 87 1.60 3.19 -5.54
C ILE A 87 2.03 2.02 -6.42
N ARG A 88 1.17 1.59 -7.34
CA ARG A 88 1.49 0.51 -8.28
C ARG A 88 2.63 0.90 -9.23
N GLU A 89 2.57 2.10 -9.81
CA GLU A 89 3.60 2.60 -10.73
C GLU A 89 4.95 2.84 -10.02
N GLU A 90 4.92 3.44 -8.83
CA GLU A 90 6.10 3.60 -7.97
C GLU A 90 6.68 2.23 -7.58
N GLY A 91 5.82 1.27 -7.24
CA GLY A 91 6.21 -0.09 -6.88
C GLY A 91 6.96 -0.78 -8.01
N LEU A 92 6.46 -0.69 -9.25
CA LEU A 92 7.13 -1.26 -10.43
C LEU A 92 8.51 -0.62 -10.65
N THR A 93 8.60 0.70 -10.52
CA THR A 93 9.87 1.43 -10.68
C THR A 93 10.88 1.04 -9.61
N ARG A 94 10.44 0.93 -8.34
CA ARG A 94 11.30 0.49 -7.23
C ARG A 94 11.78 -0.94 -7.42
N VAL A 95 10.90 -1.87 -7.80
CA VAL A 95 11.30 -3.27 -8.06
C VAL A 95 12.37 -3.33 -9.15
N GLN A 96 12.21 -2.58 -10.24
CA GLN A 96 13.21 -2.55 -11.30
C GLN A 96 14.55 -1.98 -10.81
N ALA A 97 14.53 -0.92 -10.01
CA ALA A 97 15.74 -0.35 -9.43
C ALA A 97 16.45 -1.33 -8.48
N GLU A 98 15.70 -2.00 -7.60
CA GLU A 98 16.24 -3.02 -6.69
C GLU A 98 16.83 -4.22 -7.43
N LEU A 99 16.19 -4.70 -8.49
CA LEU A 99 16.74 -5.77 -9.33
C LEU A 99 18.07 -5.35 -9.97
N ASN A 100 18.14 -4.14 -10.51
CA ASN A 100 19.37 -3.63 -11.11
C ASN A 100 20.49 -3.48 -10.07
N ASN A 101 20.19 -2.95 -8.89
CA ASN A 101 21.15 -2.81 -7.80
C ASN A 101 21.65 -4.17 -7.30
N CYS A 102 20.74 -5.13 -7.10
CA CYS A 102 21.07 -6.48 -6.69
C CYS A 102 21.99 -7.17 -7.70
N ASN A 103 21.67 -7.07 -9.00
CA ASN A 103 22.52 -7.61 -10.06
C ASN A 103 23.91 -6.96 -10.07
N ALA A 104 23.98 -5.63 -9.97
CA ALA A 104 25.25 -4.91 -9.93
C ALA A 104 26.10 -5.28 -8.70
N GLU A 105 25.47 -5.45 -7.53
CA GLU A 105 26.16 -5.90 -6.32
C GLU A 105 26.69 -7.33 -6.48
N HIS A 106 25.89 -8.23 -7.05
CA HIS A 106 26.30 -9.60 -7.32
C HIS A 106 27.45 -9.67 -8.32
N GLU A 107 27.41 -8.90 -9.40
CA GLU A 107 28.50 -8.80 -10.37
C GLU A 107 29.79 -8.29 -9.71
N ALA A 108 29.71 -7.22 -8.92
CA ALA A 108 30.86 -6.70 -8.19
C ALA A 108 31.43 -7.71 -7.19
N ARG A 109 30.56 -8.50 -6.53
CA ARG A 109 30.97 -9.54 -5.61
C ARG A 109 31.65 -10.71 -6.33
N LEU A 110 31.14 -11.11 -7.48
CA LEU A 110 31.74 -12.15 -8.33
C LEU A 110 33.11 -11.69 -8.87
N ALA A 111 33.23 -10.43 -9.30
CA ALA A 111 34.52 -9.87 -9.72
C ALA A 111 35.57 -9.96 -8.60
N ARG A 112 35.23 -9.46 -7.40
CA ARG A 112 36.12 -9.55 -6.22
C ARG A 112 36.47 -11.00 -5.86
N LEU A 113 35.52 -11.93 -5.98
CA LEU A 113 35.76 -13.34 -5.72
C LEU A 113 36.76 -13.95 -6.73
N ASN A 114 36.64 -13.57 -8.00
CA ASN A 114 37.57 -14.01 -9.04
C ASN A 114 38.98 -13.45 -8.81
N ASP A 115 39.09 -12.18 -8.44
CA ASP A 115 40.38 -11.55 -8.11
C ASP A 115 41.03 -12.27 -6.92
N PHE A 116 40.28 -12.47 -5.84
CA PHE A 116 40.76 -13.19 -4.66
C PHE A 116 41.18 -14.64 -4.99
N LYS A 117 40.41 -15.33 -5.84
CA LYS A 117 40.78 -16.67 -6.33
C LYS A 117 42.11 -16.63 -7.08
N GLN A 118 42.30 -15.67 -7.98
CA GLN A 118 43.53 -15.57 -8.77
C GLN A 118 44.74 -15.26 -7.89
N GLU A 119 44.60 -14.31 -6.96
CA GLU A 119 45.63 -13.99 -5.96
C GLU A 119 46.00 -15.21 -5.12
N THR A 120 44.99 -15.95 -4.64
CA THR A 120 45.17 -17.16 -3.85
C THR A 120 45.94 -18.22 -4.64
N VAL A 121 45.53 -18.50 -5.89
CA VAL A 121 46.23 -19.47 -6.75
C VAL A 121 47.69 -19.06 -6.97
N ASN A 122 47.94 -17.79 -7.29
CA ASN A 122 49.29 -17.28 -7.51
C ASN A 122 50.16 -17.43 -6.25
N PHE A 123 49.61 -17.11 -5.08
CA PHE A 123 50.30 -17.27 -3.79
C PHE A 123 50.69 -18.73 -3.53
N TYR A 124 49.76 -19.67 -3.72
CA TYR A 124 50.04 -21.09 -3.51
C TYR A 124 51.00 -21.66 -4.55
N GLN A 125 50.97 -21.20 -5.80
CA GLN A 125 51.94 -21.58 -6.83
C GLN A 125 53.36 -21.14 -6.43
N GLN A 126 53.55 -19.89 -6.01
CA GLN A 126 54.85 -19.40 -5.56
C GLN A 126 55.35 -20.18 -4.33
N LYS A 127 54.45 -20.46 -3.38
CA LYS A 127 54.77 -21.27 -2.20
C LYS A 127 55.20 -22.69 -2.56
N ALA A 128 54.47 -23.36 -3.46
CA ALA A 128 54.79 -24.69 -3.95
C ALA A 128 56.12 -24.71 -4.70
N TYR A 129 56.37 -23.73 -5.57
CA TYR A 129 57.63 -23.59 -6.28
C TYR A 129 58.82 -23.45 -5.33
N LYS A 130 58.72 -22.55 -4.33
CA LYS A 130 59.78 -22.36 -3.32
C LYS A 130 60.05 -23.63 -2.52
N GLN A 131 59.01 -24.37 -2.15
CA GLN A 131 59.15 -25.64 -1.44
C GLN A 131 59.83 -26.70 -2.32
N ALA A 132 59.39 -26.87 -3.57
CA ALA A 132 59.99 -27.80 -4.53
C ALA A 132 61.46 -27.47 -4.81
N TYR A 133 61.78 -26.19 -5.01
CA TYR A 133 63.15 -25.72 -5.22
C TYR A 133 64.05 -26.02 -4.01
N THR A 134 63.58 -25.71 -2.80
CA THR A 134 64.32 -26.00 -1.56
C THR A 134 64.53 -27.50 -1.37
N TYR A 135 63.51 -28.31 -1.65
CA TYR A 135 63.61 -29.77 -1.60
C TYR A 135 64.68 -30.30 -2.57
N ALA A 136 64.64 -29.86 -3.83
CA ALA A 136 65.61 -30.24 -4.85
C ALA A 136 67.04 -29.84 -4.45
N LEU A 137 67.24 -28.60 -3.98
CA LEU A 137 68.53 -28.13 -3.48
C LEU A 137 69.05 -28.99 -2.33
N ASN A 138 68.21 -29.26 -1.32
CA ASN A 138 68.60 -30.09 -0.19
C ASN A 138 68.98 -31.51 -0.64
N LYS A 139 68.23 -32.09 -1.58
CA LYS A 139 68.55 -33.42 -2.13
C LYS A 139 69.90 -33.42 -2.86
N ILE A 140 70.15 -32.41 -3.70
CA ILE A 140 71.43 -32.25 -4.41
C ILE A 140 72.57 -32.08 -3.41
N MET A 141 72.42 -31.21 -2.40
CA MET A 141 73.44 -30.99 -1.37
C MET A 141 73.76 -32.27 -0.59
N LEU A 142 72.75 -33.06 -0.24
CA LEU A 142 72.95 -34.36 0.39
C LEU A 142 73.70 -35.33 -0.52
N SER A 143 73.33 -35.41 -1.80
CA SER A 143 74.01 -36.27 -2.78
C SER A 143 75.46 -35.83 -3.04
N VAL A 144 75.73 -34.52 -3.10
CA VAL A 144 77.09 -33.97 -3.21
C VAL A 144 77.90 -34.33 -1.98
N LYS A 145 77.35 -34.10 -0.77
CA LYS A 145 78.01 -34.47 0.48
C LYS A 145 78.35 -35.96 0.53
N GLU A 146 77.41 -36.83 0.18
CA GLU A 146 77.64 -38.28 0.16
C GLU A 146 78.78 -38.68 -0.78
N ARG A 147 78.84 -38.08 -1.98
CA ARG A 147 79.93 -38.31 -2.94
C ARG A 147 81.27 -37.80 -2.43
N LEU A 148 81.31 -36.64 -1.78
CA LEU A 148 82.53 -36.09 -1.18
C LEU A 148 83.02 -36.95 -0.01
N THR A 149 82.12 -37.50 0.81
CA THR A 149 82.48 -38.38 1.95
C THR A 149 83.05 -39.73 1.50
N LYS A 150 82.66 -40.24 0.32
CA LYS A 150 83.22 -41.47 -0.27
C LYS A 150 84.66 -41.30 -0.80
N GLY A 151 85.22 -40.09 -0.72
CA GLY A 151 86.58 -39.75 -1.13
C GLY A 151 86.64 -39.24 -2.58
N LEU A 152 87.32 -38.12 -2.81
CA LEU A 152 87.63 -37.68 -4.18
C LEU A 152 88.83 -38.47 -4.70
N THR A 153 88.92 -38.66 -6.02
CA THR A 153 90.11 -39.28 -6.62
C THR A 153 91.34 -38.42 -6.36
N GLU A 154 92.51 -39.05 -6.22
CA GLU A 154 93.80 -38.38 -5.96
C GLU A 154 94.09 -37.24 -6.95
N LYS A 155 93.77 -37.44 -8.23
CA LYS A 155 93.82 -36.41 -9.27
C LYS A 155 92.97 -35.18 -8.94
N THR A 156 91.73 -35.39 -8.49
CA THR A 156 90.80 -34.30 -8.14
C THR A 156 91.30 -33.54 -6.89
N HIS A 157 91.91 -34.23 -5.93
CA HIS A 157 92.54 -33.59 -4.77
C HIS A 157 93.73 -32.70 -5.16
N MET A 158 94.60 -33.17 -6.04
CA MET A 158 95.72 -32.36 -6.56
C MET A 158 95.24 -31.15 -7.37
N ASP A 159 94.25 -31.33 -8.23
CA ASP A 159 93.68 -30.26 -9.06
C ASP A 159 93.02 -29.17 -8.19
N LEU A 160 92.27 -29.57 -7.16
CA LEU A 160 91.66 -28.64 -6.19
C LEU A 160 92.71 -27.86 -5.40
N ASN A 161 93.72 -28.55 -4.87
CA ASN A 161 94.79 -27.88 -4.11
C ASN A 161 95.57 -26.91 -4.99
N SER A 162 95.88 -27.29 -6.23
CA SER A 162 96.57 -26.41 -7.18
C SER A 162 95.72 -25.18 -7.52
N TYR A 163 94.41 -25.36 -7.73
CA TYR A 163 93.48 -24.26 -7.94
C TYR A 163 93.42 -23.29 -6.75
N TYR A 164 93.30 -23.81 -5.53
CA TYR A 164 93.29 -22.94 -4.34
C TYR A 164 94.62 -22.24 -4.12
N VAL A 165 95.76 -22.91 -4.31
CA VAL A 165 97.09 -22.30 -4.22
C VAL A 165 97.23 -21.15 -5.22
N ALA A 166 96.82 -21.35 -6.48
CA ALA A 166 96.83 -20.30 -7.51
C ALA A 166 95.93 -19.11 -7.11
N ARG A 167 94.70 -19.37 -6.67
CA ARG A 167 93.77 -18.32 -6.22
C ARG A 167 94.25 -17.56 -4.98
N PHE A 168 94.87 -18.26 -4.02
CA PHE A 168 95.48 -17.63 -2.86
C PHE A 168 96.70 -16.77 -3.25
N SER A 169 97.50 -17.21 -4.24
CA SER A 169 98.61 -16.40 -4.74
C SER A 169 98.15 -15.15 -5.49
N GLU A 170 97.05 -15.22 -6.24
CA GLU A 170 96.46 -14.04 -6.90
C GLU A 170 95.95 -13.00 -5.89
N VAL A 171 95.29 -13.44 -4.82
CA VAL A 171 94.81 -12.55 -3.75
C VAL A 171 95.97 -11.93 -2.97
N ARG A 172 97.12 -12.59 -2.86
CA ARG A 172 98.32 -12.05 -2.18
C ARG A 172 99.22 -11.19 -3.07
N GLY A 173 99.23 -11.43 -4.38
CA GLY A 173 100.01 -10.65 -5.35
C GLY A 173 99.32 -9.38 -5.85
N GLY A 174 98.09 -9.13 -5.41
CA GLY A 174 97.28 -7.95 -5.73
C GLY A 174 97.29 -6.85 -4.66
N ASN A 175 98.41 -6.69 -3.92
CA ASN A 175 98.74 -5.50 -3.13
C ASN A 175 100.11 -4.96 -3.59
#